data_AF-A0A3L7QJ44-F1
#
_entry.id   AF-A0A3L7QJ44-F1
#
_cell.length_a   1.000
_cell.length_b   1.000
_cell.length_c   1.000
_cell.angle_alpha   90.00
_cell.angle_beta   90.00
_cell.angle_gamma   90.00
#
_symmetry.space_group_name_H-M   'P 1'
#
loop_
_entity.id
_entity.type
_entity.pdbx_description
1 polymer ?
#
loop_
_entity_poly.entity_id
_entity_poly.type
_entity_poly.pdbx_seq_one_letter_code
_entity_poly.pdbx_strand_id
1 'polypeptide(L)'
;MKPTRFFLPVLFALVLPYLNYSQAAENNIQFRGNLENSRIQFLKNKKGNVAFMGGSITEMNGYRPMVADQLKKRFPETNFTFIDAGISSTCSNTGAFRLERDVLSKPIDLFFIEFAVNDDQDAHHSRKDCIRGLEGIIRHARKSNPNMDIIVTYFVNEGMLKTLQDGKTPLTIEAHESVAKNYKVSTINLAKEVAERISANSLTWKQYGGVHPAPFGNAIAATMIDNLFNEAWKNPWGKTDLPKAHELPAPLDPLSYEAGRFIDPKNAAIKSGWTLGVPDWKSLPGGKRDRFTSVPVLYASEAGAEITLEFEG
;
A
#
# COMPACT_ATOMS: atom_id res chain seq x y z
N MET A 1 -45.37 57.02 -32.47
CA MET A 1 -44.83 55.71 -32.90
C MET A 1 -43.67 55.36 -31.97
N LYS A 2 -43.76 54.24 -31.25
CA LYS A 2 -42.73 53.79 -30.28
C LYS A 2 -41.62 53.04 -31.02
N PRO A 3 -40.33 53.17 -30.63
CA PRO A 3 -39.25 52.42 -31.26
C PRO A 3 -39.20 50.99 -30.72
N THR A 4 -39.05 50.05 -31.65
CA THR A 4 -38.92 48.61 -31.46
C THR A 4 -37.57 48.28 -30.82
N ARG A 5 -37.55 47.56 -29.68
CA ARG A 5 -36.34 46.97 -29.10
C ARG A 5 -36.09 45.61 -29.73
N PHE A 6 -34.96 45.44 -30.41
CA PHE A 6 -34.41 44.13 -30.76
C PHE A 6 -33.73 43.53 -29.53
N PHE A 7 -34.19 42.35 -29.09
CA PHE A 7 -33.48 41.52 -28.12
C PHE A 7 -32.60 40.53 -28.88
N LEU A 8 -31.28 40.64 -28.70
CA LEU A 8 -30.30 39.65 -29.14
C LEU A 8 -30.09 38.66 -27.99
N PRO A 9 -30.24 37.33 -28.17
CA PRO A 9 -29.91 36.39 -27.11
C PRO A 9 -28.39 36.25 -27.04
N VAL A 10 -27.79 36.69 -25.93
CA VAL A 10 -26.40 36.39 -25.61
C VAL A 10 -26.34 34.93 -25.16
N LEU A 11 -25.86 34.06 -26.03
CA LEU A 11 -25.55 32.67 -25.71
C LEU A 11 -24.27 32.65 -24.86
N PHE A 12 -24.40 32.52 -23.54
CA PHE A 12 -23.26 32.21 -22.69
C PHE A 12 -22.85 30.75 -22.92
N ALA A 13 -21.82 30.54 -23.74
CA ALA A 13 -21.14 29.26 -23.81
C ALA A 13 -20.34 29.08 -22.51
N LEU A 14 -20.89 28.30 -21.57
CA LEU A 14 -20.16 27.74 -20.45
C LEU A 14 -19.14 26.74 -21.00
N VAL A 15 -17.91 27.22 -21.26
CA VAL A 15 -16.76 26.35 -21.48
C VAL A 15 -16.37 25.78 -20.12
N LEU A 16 -16.91 24.60 -19.80
CA LEU A 16 -16.48 23.81 -18.65
C LEU A 16 -15.00 23.40 -18.83
N PRO A 17 -14.12 23.59 -17.83
CA PRO A 17 -12.71 23.22 -17.94
C PRO A 17 -12.57 21.71 -17.68
N TYR A 18 -13.04 20.87 -18.60
CA TYR A 18 -12.81 19.42 -18.54
C TYR A 18 -11.42 19.01 -19.05
N LEU A 19 -10.64 19.95 -19.61
CA LEU A 19 -9.43 19.63 -20.37
C LEU A 19 -8.12 19.57 -19.54
N ASN A 20 -8.08 20.07 -18.30
CA ASN A 20 -6.83 20.05 -17.50
C ASN A 20 -6.77 18.92 -16.47
N TYR A 21 -7.90 18.28 -16.13
CA TYR A 21 -7.92 17.24 -15.12
C TYR A 21 -7.35 15.90 -15.63
N SER A 22 -7.63 15.57 -16.90
CA SER A 22 -7.19 14.31 -17.52
C SER A 22 -5.67 14.13 -17.52
N GLN A 23 -4.91 15.20 -17.80
CA GLN A 23 -3.46 15.13 -17.92
C GLN A 23 -2.74 15.20 -16.56
N ALA A 24 -3.34 15.84 -15.54
CA ALA A 24 -2.84 15.80 -14.17
C ALA A 24 -3.08 14.41 -13.53
N ALA A 25 -4.24 13.80 -13.79
CA ALA A 25 -4.56 12.45 -13.33
C ALA A 25 -3.62 11.38 -13.91
N GLU A 26 -3.15 11.55 -15.16
CA GLU A 26 -2.13 10.68 -15.75
C GLU A 26 -0.76 10.76 -15.05
N ASN A 27 -0.43 11.86 -14.36
CA ASN A 27 0.83 12.02 -13.63
C ASN A 27 0.85 11.30 -12.27
N ASN A 28 -0.32 10.97 -11.71
CA ASN A 28 -0.43 10.35 -10.38
C ASN A 28 -0.45 8.81 -10.41
N ILE A 29 -0.37 8.22 -11.61
CA ILE A 29 -0.21 6.78 -11.83
C ILE A 29 1.11 6.57 -12.55
N GLN A 30 2.04 5.86 -11.91
CA GLN A 30 3.35 5.57 -12.50
C GLN A 30 3.40 4.11 -12.92
N PHE A 31 3.29 3.84 -14.22
CA PHE A 31 3.34 2.49 -14.77
C PHE A 31 4.79 2.04 -15.02
N ARG A 32 5.27 1.01 -14.30
CA ARG A 32 6.65 0.51 -14.40
C ARG A 32 6.77 -1.01 -14.48
N GLY A 33 5.92 -1.73 -13.75
CA GLY A 33 6.05 -3.18 -13.54
C GLY A 33 5.44 -4.07 -14.62
N ASN A 34 4.85 -3.50 -15.68
CA ASN A 34 4.07 -4.14 -16.76
C ASN A 34 2.84 -4.99 -16.35
N LEU A 35 2.83 -5.60 -15.16
CA LEU A 35 1.75 -6.44 -14.62
C LEU A 35 1.41 -7.67 -15.49
N GLU A 36 2.33 -8.11 -16.35
CA GLU A 36 2.06 -9.18 -17.31
C GLU A 36 2.10 -10.57 -16.67
N ASN A 37 2.92 -10.77 -15.64
CA ASN A 37 3.07 -12.08 -15.02
C ASN A 37 1.77 -12.52 -14.33
N SER A 38 1.16 -11.63 -13.57
CA SER A 38 -0.15 -11.83 -12.95
C SER A 38 -1.24 -12.03 -14.01
N ARG A 39 -1.25 -11.22 -15.08
CA ARG A 39 -2.19 -11.42 -16.20
C ARG A 39 -2.06 -12.79 -16.84
N ILE A 40 -0.84 -13.24 -17.14
CA ILE A 40 -0.58 -14.57 -17.72
C ILE A 40 -1.09 -15.65 -16.76
N GLN A 41 -0.80 -15.52 -15.47
CA GLN A 41 -1.25 -16.47 -14.45
C GLN A 41 -2.79 -16.56 -14.39
N PHE A 42 -3.48 -15.42 -14.37
CA PHE A 42 -4.93 -15.37 -14.34
C PHE A 42 -5.55 -15.96 -15.62
N LEU A 43 -5.05 -15.57 -16.80
CA LEU A 43 -5.63 -16.00 -18.07
C LEU A 43 -5.29 -17.44 -18.46
N LYS A 44 -4.07 -17.90 -18.20
CA LYS A 44 -3.59 -19.23 -18.61
C LYS A 44 -3.97 -20.30 -17.60
N ASN A 45 -3.69 -20.05 -16.32
CA ASN A 45 -3.84 -21.06 -15.27
C ASN A 45 -5.17 -20.92 -14.53
N LYS A 46 -5.94 -19.85 -14.79
CA LYS A 46 -7.26 -19.61 -14.19
C LYS A 46 -7.21 -19.66 -12.65
N LYS A 47 -6.08 -19.24 -12.08
CA LYS A 47 -5.82 -19.12 -10.64
C LYS A 47 -5.11 -17.80 -10.37
N GLY A 48 -5.35 -17.21 -9.21
CA GLY A 48 -4.64 -16.00 -8.79
C GLY A 48 -4.57 -15.86 -7.29
N ASN A 49 -3.36 -15.83 -6.74
CA ASN A 49 -3.11 -15.48 -5.34
C ASN A 49 -2.75 -14.00 -5.26
N VAL A 50 -3.62 -13.21 -4.65
CA VAL A 50 -3.49 -11.75 -4.57
C VAL A 50 -3.41 -11.32 -3.12
N ALA A 51 -2.35 -10.61 -2.74
CA ALA A 51 -2.15 -10.16 -1.37
C ALA A 51 -2.24 -8.64 -1.26
N PHE A 52 -2.71 -8.17 -0.11
CA PHE A 52 -2.72 -6.76 0.27
C PHE A 52 -2.06 -6.63 1.64
N MET A 53 -1.00 -5.84 1.73
CA MET A 53 -0.27 -5.63 2.97
C MET A 53 -0.10 -4.16 3.26
N GLY A 54 -0.51 -3.80 4.48
CA GLY A 54 -0.24 -2.47 5.00
C GLY A 54 -0.83 -2.22 6.37
N GLY A 55 -1.23 -0.98 6.59
CA GLY A 55 -1.75 -0.48 7.86
C GLY A 55 -3.25 -0.71 8.05
N SER A 56 -3.86 0.19 8.82
CA SER A 56 -5.30 0.20 9.12
C SER A 56 -6.18 0.43 7.89
N ILE A 57 -5.66 1.12 6.87
CA ILE A 57 -6.37 1.39 5.60
C ILE A 57 -6.52 0.10 4.77
N THR A 58 -5.54 -0.81 4.80
CA THR A 58 -5.69 -2.15 4.19
C THR A 58 -6.53 -3.09 5.03
N GLU A 59 -6.43 -3.01 6.37
CA GLU A 59 -7.21 -3.87 7.27
C GLU A 59 -8.72 -3.62 7.17
N MET A 60 -9.12 -2.36 6.95
CA MET A 60 -10.54 -2.02 6.87
C MET A 60 -11.23 -2.56 5.60
N ASN A 61 -12.57 -2.60 5.65
CA ASN A 61 -13.40 -2.90 4.48
C ASN A 61 -13.48 -1.68 3.54
N GLY A 62 -12.38 -1.41 2.83
CA GLY A 62 -12.18 -0.21 2.01
C GLY A 62 -11.81 -0.50 0.56
N TYR A 63 -10.68 0.05 0.11
CA TYR A 63 -10.22 -0.07 -1.28
C TYR A 63 -9.90 -1.52 -1.69
N ARG A 64 -9.33 -2.31 -0.77
CA ARG A 64 -8.94 -3.71 -1.01
C ARG A 64 -10.06 -4.58 -1.59
N PRO A 65 -11.25 -4.70 -0.96
CA PRO A 65 -12.34 -5.48 -1.54
C PRO A 65 -12.86 -4.91 -2.87
N MET A 66 -12.82 -3.59 -3.08
CA MET A 66 -13.17 -2.98 -4.38
C MET A 66 -12.20 -3.44 -5.48
N VAL A 67 -10.89 -3.45 -5.20
CA VAL A 67 -9.86 -3.94 -6.13
C VAL A 67 -10.00 -5.46 -6.37
N ALA A 68 -10.29 -6.22 -5.33
CA ALA A 68 -10.57 -7.66 -5.47
C ALA A 68 -11.75 -7.93 -6.41
N ASP A 69 -12.82 -7.13 -6.31
CA ASP A 69 -13.97 -7.26 -7.19
C ASP A 69 -13.70 -6.78 -8.62
N GLN A 70 -12.86 -5.76 -8.81
CA GLN A 70 -12.37 -5.36 -10.13
C GLN A 70 -11.61 -6.50 -10.81
N LEU A 71 -10.73 -7.19 -10.09
CA LEU A 71 -9.99 -8.34 -10.60
C LEU A 71 -10.91 -9.49 -10.99
N LYS A 72 -11.89 -9.84 -10.13
CA LYS A 72 -12.90 -10.87 -10.45
C LYS A 72 -13.71 -10.52 -11.70
N LYS A 73 -14.13 -9.26 -11.84
CA LYS A 73 -14.89 -8.80 -13.02
C LYS A 73 -14.05 -8.88 -14.29
N ARG A 74 -12.77 -8.55 -14.20
CA ARG A 74 -11.85 -8.54 -15.34
C ARG A 74 -11.42 -9.93 -15.77
N PHE A 75 -11.29 -10.86 -14.81
CA PHE A 75 -10.89 -12.24 -15.06
C PHE A 75 -11.92 -13.22 -14.48
N PRO A 76 -13.14 -13.29 -15.03
CA PRO A 76 -14.26 -14.05 -14.45
C PRO A 76 -14.04 -15.55 -14.38
N GLU A 77 -13.13 -16.08 -15.21
CA GLU A 77 -12.76 -17.50 -15.21
C GLU A 77 -11.64 -17.83 -14.21
N THR A 78 -11.07 -16.85 -13.52
CA THR A 78 -9.95 -17.05 -12.58
C THR A 78 -10.46 -17.32 -11.18
N ASN A 79 -10.01 -18.42 -10.58
CA ASN A 79 -10.23 -18.70 -9.17
C ASN A 79 -9.21 -17.91 -8.31
N PHE A 80 -9.68 -16.85 -7.67
CA PHE A 80 -8.84 -15.98 -6.85
C PHE A 80 -8.82 -16.41 -5.37
N THR A 81 -7.63 -16.39 -4.77
CA THR A 81 -7.42 -16.36 -3.33
C THR A 81 -6.91 -14.97 -2.95
N PHE A 82 -7.65 -14.27 -2.09
CA PHE A 82 -7.25 -12.95 -1.58
C PHE A 82 -6.70 -13.08 -0.17
N ILE A 83 -5.50 -12.54 0.06
CA ILE A 83 -4.85 -12.50 1.36
C ILE A 83 -4.95 -11.08 1.90
N ASP A 84 -5.62 -10.95 3.05
CA ASP A 84 -5.70 -9.71 3.81
C ASP A 84 -4.62 -9.70 4.90
N ALA A 85 -3.55 -8.96 4.62
CA ALA A 85 -2.42 -8.77 5.53
C ALA A 85 -2.35 -7.33 6.04
N GLY A 86 -3.48 -6.63 6.16
CA GLY A 86 -3.57 -5.34 6.84
C GLY A 86 -3.51 -5.49 8.36
N ILE A 87 -2.69 -4.66 9.02
CA ILE A 87 -2.67 -4.58 10.50
C ILE A 87 -2.55 -3.12 10.92
N SER A 88 -3.55 -2.64 11.65
CA SER A 88 -3.61 -1.26 12.16
C SER A 88 -2.36 -0.82 12.92
N SER A 89 -1.93 0.42 12.69
CA SER A 89 -0.76 1.06 13.31
C SER A 89 0.55 0.28 13.14
N THR A 90 0.70 -0.43 12.02
CA THR A 90 1.96 -1.05 11.61
C THR A 90 2.56 -0.28 10.44
N CYS A 91 3.88 -0.27 10.37
CA CYS A 91 4.69 0.43 9.37
C CYS A 91 5.44 -0.54 8.46
N SER A 92 6.15 -0.01 7.46
CA SER A 92 6.91 -0.80 6.50
C SER A 92 8.00 -1.66 7.14
N ASN A 93 8.60 -1.22 8.25
CA ASN A 93 9.56 -2.02 9.02
C ASN A 93 8.89 -3.28 9.57
N THR A 94 7.78 -3.14 10.31
CA THR A 94 7.03 -4.29 10.81
C THR A 94 6.44 -5.14 9.69
N GLY A 95 6.12 -4.52 8.54
CA GLY A 95 5.69 -5.18 7.32
C GLY A 95 6.76 -6.14 6.79
N ALA A 96 8.00 -5.67 6.66
CA ALA A 96 9.12 -6.49 6.22
C ALA A 96 9.33 -7.72 7.11
N PHE A 97 9.26 -7.55 8.44
CA PHE A 97 9.48 -8.63 9.42
C PHE A 97 8.33 -9.65 9.50
N ARG A 98 7.11 -9.27 9.08
CA ARG A 98 5.94 -10.17 9.11
C ARG A 98 5.57 -10.74 7.75
N LEU A 99 6.28 -10.34 6.69
CA LEU A 99 5.94 -10.68 5.30
C LEU A 99 5.85 -12.19 5.08
N GLU A 100 6.82 -12.95 5.60
CA GLU A 100 6.84 -14.40 5.43
C GLU A 100 5.59 -15.06 6.02
N ARG A 101 5.28 -14.72 7.29
CA ARG A 101 4.12 -15.23 8.01
C ARG A 101 2.80 -14.83 7.36
N ASP A 102 2.65 -13.56 7.00
CA ASP A 102 1.35 -12.98 6.65
C ASP A 102 1.03 -13.05 5.15
N VAL A 103 2.04 -13.17 4.30
CA VAL A 103 1.87 -13.09 2.83
C VAL A 103 2.51 -14.27 2.12
N LEU A 104 3.75 -14.65 2.45
CA LEU A 104 4.54 -15.60 1.65
C LEU A 104 4.35 -17.08 2.04
N SER A 105 3.38 -17.40 2.90
CA SER A 105 2.99 -18.78 3.16
C SER A 105 2.46 -19.54 1.92
N LYS A 106 2.19 -18.80 0.83
CA LYS A 106 1.81 -19.31 -0.49
C LYS A 106 2.47 -18.46 -1.59
N PRO A 107 2.63 -18.99 -2.83
CA PRO A 107 3.09 -18.19 -3.96
C PRO A 107 2.10 -17.06 -4.26
N ILE A 108 2.57 -15.80 -4.29
CA ILE A 108 1.74 -14.62 -4.60
C ILE A 108 2.02 -14.15 -6.02
N ASP A 109 0.96 -13.87 -6.77
CA ASP A 109 1.03 -13.48 -8.18
C ASP A 109 0.97 -11.96 -8.35
N LEU A 110 0.13 -11.29 -7.54
CA LEU A 110 -0.03 -9.84 -7.51
C LEU A 110 -0.09 -9.34 -6.07
N PHE A 111 0.74 -8.36 -5.74
CA PHE A 111 0.92 -7.88 -4.38
C PHE A 111 0.73 -6.36 -4.27
N PHE A 112 -0.21 -5.94 -3.42
CA PHE A 112 -0.47 -4.53 -3.11
C PHE A 112 0.17 -4.16 -1.78
N ILE A 113 0.88 -3.04 -1.75
CA ILE A 113 1.57 -2.52 -0.56
C ILE A 113 1.18 -1.06 -0.33
N GLU A 114 0.85 -0.69 0.90
CA GLU A 114 0.70 0.71 1.30
C GLU A 114 1.20 0.94 2.75
N PHE A 115 2.24 1.76 2.91
CA PHE A 115 2.76 2.08 4.24
C PHE A 115 3.19 3.54 4.41
N ALA A 116 3.21 4.35 3.35
CA ALA A 116 3.77 5.71 3.41
C ALA A 116 3.13 6.60 4.50
N VAL A 117 1.82 6.47 4.71
CA VAL A 117 1.10 7.22 5.76
C VAL A 117 1.37 6.67 7.17
N ASN A 118 1.61 5.36 7.31
CA ASN A 118 1.95 4.75 8.60
C ASN A 118 3.41 5.01 8.99
N ASP A 119 4.32 4.96 8.03
CA ASP A 119 5.71 5.37 8.20
C ASP A 119 5.81 6.83 8.67
N ASP A 120 4.89 7.70 8.20
CA ASP A 120 4.82 9.11 8.58
C ASP A 120 4.17 9.32 9.94
N GLN A 121 2.95 8.82 10.13
CA GLN A 121 2.09 9.17 11.26
C GLN A 121 2.25 8.25 12.48
N ASP A 122 2.42 6.94 12.27
CA ASP A 122 2.51 5.98 13.39
C ASP A 122 3.97 5.80 13.84
N ALA A 123 4.90 5.72 12.88
CA ALA A 123 6.28 5.34 13.16
C ALA A 123 7.30 6.49 13.09
N HIS A 124 6.92 7.63 12.51
CA HIS A 124 7.77 8.81 12.32
C HIS A 124 9.15 8.46 11.74
N HIS A 125 9.15 7.58 10.74
CA HIS A 125 10.36 7.02 10.18
C HIS A 125 11.21 8.06 9.46
N SER A 126 12.52 7.91 9.60
CA SER A 126 13.47 8.62 8.74
C SER A 126 13.34 8.12 7.29
N ARG A 127 13.86 8.90 6.33
CA ARG A 127 13.92 8.48 4.92
C ARG A 127 14.63 7.13 4.77
N LYS A 128 15.68 6.89 5.56
CA LYS A 128 16.45 5.65 5.56
C LYS A 128 15.60 4.45 6.00
N ASP A 129 14.85 4.61 7.09
CA ASP A 129 14.03 3.51 7.62
C ASP A 129 12.87 3.18 6.66
N CYS A 130 12.24 4.19 6.05
CA CYS A 130 11.24 4.00 4.99
C CYS A 130 11.81 3.19 3.81
N ILE A 131 13.04 3.50 3.37
CA ILE A 131 13.71 2.76 2.29
C ILE A 131 13.93 1.31 2.71
N ARG A 132 14.54 1.07 3.88
CA ARG A 132 14.84 -0.29 4.35
C ARG A 132 13.60 -1.16 4.48
N GLY A 133 12.50 -0.58 4.97
CA GLY A 133 11.20 -1.24 5.09
C GLY A 133 10.64 -1.66 3.74
N LEU A 134 10.34 -0.71 2.85
CA LEU A 134 9.73 -1.03 1.56
C LEU A 134 10.67 -1.86 0.66
N GLU A 135 11.96 -1.56 0.64
CA GLU A 135 12.95 -2.32 -0.12
C GLU A 135 13.04 -3.75 0.40
N GLY A 136 13.06 -3.95 1.72
CA GLY A 136 13.03 -5.28 2.33
C GLY A 136 11.82 -6.08 1.87
N ILE A 137 10.63 -5.47 1.87
CA ILE A 137 9.39 -6.11 1.41
C ILE A 137 9.49 -6.52 -0.06
N ILE A 138 9.83 -5.60 -0.96
CA ILE A 138 9.87 -5.87 -2.41
C ILE A 138 10.91 -6.93 -2.75
N ARG A 139 12.11 -6.85 -2.14
CA ARG A 139 13.18 -7.80 -2.39
C ARG A 139 12.83 -9.19 -1.88
N HIS A 140 12.32 -9.30 -0.66
CA HIS A 140 11.91 -10.59 -0.10
C HIS A 140 10.76 -11.21 -0.93
N ALA A 141 9.77 -10.41 -1.33
CA ALA A 141 8.70 -10.83 -2.21
C ALA A 141 9.22 -11.38 -3.56
N ARG A 142 10.15 -10.68 -4.21
CA ARG A 142 10.71 -11.15 -5.49
C ARG A 142 11.73 -12.28 -5.35
N LYS A 143 12.37 -12.46 -4.19
CA LYS A 143 13.17 -13.65 -3.90
C LYS A 143 12.30 -14.90 -3.74
N SER A 144 11.12 -14.76 -3.12
CA SER A 144 10.19 -15.89 -2.95
C SER A 144 9.44 -16.24 -4.25
N ASN A 145 9.06 -15.23 -5.05
CA ASN A 145 8.54 -15.42 -6.40
C ASN A 145 9.08 -14.34 -7.35
N PRO A 146 10.08 -14.66 -8.21
CA PRO A 146 10.65 -13.70 -9.16
C PRO A 146 9.63 -13.11 -10.14
N ASN A 147 8.50 -13.79 -10.37
CA ASN A 147 7.45 -13.33 -11.28
C ASN A 147 6.37 -12.49 -10.58
N MET A 148 6.48 -12.22 -9.28
CA MET A 148 5.45 -11.48 -8.54
C MET A 148 5.34 -10.04 -9.02
N ASP A 149 4.15 -9.66 -9.48
CA ASP A 149 3.83 -8.27 -9.78
C ASP A 149 3.49 -7.51 -8.50
N ILE A 150 3.95 -6.26 -8.41
CA ILE A 150 3.81 -5.44 -7.20
C ILE A 150 3.25 -4.07 -7.59
N ILE A 151 2.32 -3.55 -6.78
CA ILE A 151 1.78 -2.19 -6.87
C ILE A 151 1.88 -1.54 -5.50
N VAL A 152 2.45 -0.33 -5.44
CA VAL A 152 2.52 0.47 -4.20
C VAL A 152 1.54 1.63 -4.28
N THR A 153 0.73 1.83 -3.24
CA THR A 153 -0.22 2.96 -3.17
C THR A 153 0.15 3.91 -2.05
N TYR A 154 0.12 5.21 -2.32
CA TYR A 154 0.42 6.26 -1.34
C TYR A 154 -0.86 6.92 -0.86
N PHE A 155 -1.32 6.55 0.34
CA PHE A 155 -2.41 7.24 1.04
C PHE A 155 -1.92 8.52 1.72
N VAL A 156 -2.87 9.30 2.25
CA VAL A 156 -2.63 10.67 2.75
C VAL A 156 -3.23 10.88 4.13
N ASN A 157 -2.49 11.59 4.98
CA ASN A 157 -2.98 12.23 6.21
C ASN A 157 -2.96 13.76 6.06
N GLU A 158 -3.45 14.48 7.07
CA GLU A 158 -3.54 15.94 7.06
C GLU A 158 -2.17 16.63 6.89
N GLY A 159 -1.11 16.10 7.51
CA GLY A 159 0.24 16.65 7.43
C GLY A 159 0.85 16.49 6.04
N MET A 160 0.70 15.30 5.46
CA MET A 160 1.09 14.98 4.08
C MET A 160 0.28 15.81 3.07
N LEU A 161 -1.03 15.96 3.29
CA LEU A 161 -1.90 16.79 2.47
C LEU A 161 -1.39 18.22 2.43
N LYS A 162 -1.12 18.81 3.61
CA LYS A 162 -0.56 20.17 3.68
C LYS A 162 0.77 20.28 2.95
N THR A 163 1.67 19.33 3.15
CA THR A 163 2.98 19.28 2.46
C THR A 163 2.82 19.29 0.94
N LEU A 164 1.88 18.51 0.41
CA LEU A 164 1.55 18.46 -1.01
C LEU A 164 0.94 19.78 -1.51
N GLN A 165 0.05 20.40 -0.74
CA GLN A 165 -0.55 21.69 -1.06
C GLN A 165 0.47 22.84 -1.07
N ASP A 166 1.53 22.72 -0.25
CA ASP A 166 2.68 23.62 -0.25
C ASP A 166 3.66 23.34 -1.42
N GLY A 167 3.31 22.44 -2.36
CA GLY A 167 4.11 22.08 -3.52
C GLY A 167 5.31 21.18 -3.23
N LYS A 168 5.34 20.54 -2.05
CA LYS A 168 6.43 19.64 -1.61
C LYS A 168 5.95 18.18 -1.63
N THR A 169 6.90 17.25 -1.70
CA THR A 169 6.57 15.82 -1.57
C THR A 169 6.79 15.39 -0.12
N PRO A 170 5.84 14.65 0.50
CA PRO A 170 6.05 14.06 1.81
C PRO A 170 7.25 13.11 1.81
N LEU A 171 8.05 13.17 2.88
CA LEU A 171 9.29 12.42 3.00
C LEU A 171 9.10 10.92 2.77
N THR A 172 8.04 10.34 3.32
CA THR A 172 7.77 8.90 3.22
C THR A 172 7.38 8.48 1.80
N ILE A 173 6.62 9.32 1.08
CA ILE A 173 6.31 9.12 -0.34
C ILE A 173 7.58 9.20 -1.17
N GLU A 174 8.42 10.22 -0.96
CA GLU A 174 9.69 10.36 -1.69
C GLU A 174 10.61 9.15 -1.47
N ALA A 175 10.69 8.66 -0.23
CA ALA A 175 11.46 7.48 0.13
C ALA A 175 10.93 6.21 -0.59
N HIS A 176 9.62 5.97 -0.50
CA HIS A 176 9.00 4.80 -1.12
C HIS A 176 9.06 4.85 -2.65
N GLU A 177 8.91 6.03 -3.24
CA GLU A 177 8.99 6.23 -4.69
C GLU A 177 10.40 5.99 -5.22
N SER A 178 11.43 6.34 -4.43
CA SER A 178 12.84 6.01 -4.75
C SER A 178 13.04 4.49 -4.86
N VAL A 179 12.48 3.73 -3.92
CA VAL A 179 12.51 2.26 -3.96
C VAL A 179 11.71 1.76 -5.17
N ALA A 180 10.47 2.20 -5.34
CA ALA A 180 9.61 1.73 -6.43
C ALA A 180 10.23 1.99 -7.81
N LYS A 181 10.90 3.13 -8.00
CA LYS A 181 11.64 3.43 -9.22
C LYS A 181 12.80 2.46 -9.44
N ASN A 182 13.61 2.17 -8.42
CA ASN A 182 14.74 1.23 -8.52
C ASN A 182 14.29 -0.17 -8.95
N TYR A 183 13.18 -0.65 -8.40
CA TYR A 183 12.62 -1.98 -8.67
C TYR A 183 11.61 -2.02 -9.82
N LYS A 184 11.42 -0.92 -10.56
CA LYS A 184 10.42 -0.81 -11.63
C LYS A 184 9.01 -1.25 -11.15
N VAL A 185 8.64 -0.88 -9.93
CA VAL A 185 7.32 -1.15 -9.34
C VAL A 185 6.37 -0.01 -9.69
N SER A 186 5.15 -0.36 -10.13
CA SER A 186 4.14 0.63 -10.45
C SER A 186 3.59 1.27 -9.18
N THR A 187 3.32 2.58 -9.22
CA THR A 187 2.84 3.32 -8.05
C THR A 187 1.57 4.11 -8.32
N ILE A 188 0.73 4.22 -7.29
CA ILE A 188 -0.49 5.04 -7.29
C ILE A 188 -0.29 6.14 -6.25
N ASN A 189 -0.10 7.38 -6.69
CA ASN A 189 0.03 8.53 -5.81
C ASN A 189 -1.35 9.13 -5.49
N LEU A 190 -2.16 8.36 -4.77
CA LEU A 190 -3.47 8.81 -4.31
C LEU A 190 -3.37 10.07 -3.44
N ALA A 191 -2.29 10.23 -2.67
CA ALA A 191 -2.07 11.40 -1.85
C ALA A 191 -2.02 12.69 -2.67
N LYS A 192 -1.23 12.68 -3.75
CA LYS A 192 -1.14 13.82 -4.67
C LYS A 192 -2.46 14.05 -5.42
N GLU A 193 -3.13 12.98 -5.86
CA GLU A 193 -4.46 13.07 -6.47
C GLU A 193 -5.47 13.78 -5.55
N VAL A 194 -5.54 13.38 -4.28
CA VAL A 194 -6.44 13.98 -3.30
C VAL A 194 -6.08 15.44 -3.05
N ALA A 195 -4.79 15.75 -2.90
CA ALA A 195 -4.32 17.12 -2.70
C ALA A 195 -4.69 18.03 -3.88
N GLU A 196 -4.50 17.57 -5.11
CA GLU A 196 -4.84 18.31 -6.33
C GLU A 196 -6.35 18.54 -6.45
N ARG A 197 -7.18 17.51 -6.19
CA ARG A 197 -8.65 17.65 -6.20
C ARG A 197 -9.15 18.62 -5.13
N ILE A 198 -8.55 18.59 -3.93
CA ILE A 198 -8.93 19.50 -2.84
C ILE A 198 -8.54 20.93 -3.19
N SER A 199 -7.33 21.16 -3.69
CA SER A 199 -6.88 22.49 -4.11
C SER A 199 -7.69 23.04 -5.29
N ALA A 200 -8.20 22.17 -6.16
CA ALA A 200 -9.11 22.53 -7.25
C ALA A 200 -10.59 22.67 -6.83
N ASN A 201 -10.92 22.51 -5.54
CA ASN A 201 -12.28 22.51 -5.00
C ASN A 201 -13.22 21.43 -5.60
N SER A 202 -12.70 20.38 -6.23
CA SER A 202 -13.47 19.26 -6.77
C SER A 202 -13.63 18.09 -5.77
N LEU A 203 -12.97 18.18 -4.63
CA LEU A 203 -13.05 17.25 -3.50
C LEU A 203 -12.90 18.04 -2.20
N THR A 204 -13.52 17.58 -1.12
CA THR A 204 -13.24 18.08 0.23
C THR A 204 -12.65 16.97 1.09
N TRP A 205 -11.86 17.32 2.11
CA TRP A 205 -11.33 16.33 3.08
C TRP A 205 -12.45 15.50 3.71
N LYS A 206 -13.60 16.14 3.99
CA LYS A 206 -14.79 15.47 4.52
C LYS A 206 -15.40 14.47 3.53
N GLN A 207 -15.46 14.79 2.24
CA GLN A 207 -15.94 13.84 1.21
C GLN A 207 -14.96 12.68 1.01
N TYR A 208 -13.65 12.94 1.09
CA TYR A 208 -12.65 11.89 1.07
C TYR A 208 -12.79 10.96 2.29
N GLY A 209 -13.01 11.54 3.47
CA GLY A 209 -13.36 10.85 4.72
C GLY A 209 -12.29 10.86 5.80
N GLY A 210 -11.11 11.43 5.54
CA GLY A 210 -10.00 11.48 6.50
C GLY A 210 -8.87 10.51 6.19
N VAL A 211 -7.96 10.32 7.16
CA VAL A 211 -6.85 9.34 7.08
C VAL A 211 -7.38 7.94 6.75
N HIS A 212 -8.47 7.54 7.40
CA HIS A 212 -9.26 6.35 7.06
C HIS A 212 -10.36 6.77 6.08
N PRO A 213 -10.18 6.59 4.76
CA PRO A 213 -11.09 7.21 3.82
C PRO A 213 -12.50 6.62 3.95
N ALA A 214 -13.51 7.43 3.69
CA ALA A 214 -14.89 6.98 3.56
C ALA A 214 -15.04 6.11 2.30
N PRO A 215 -16.19 5.46 2.08
CA PRO A 215 -16.41 4.66 0.86
C PRO A 215 -16.08 5.42 -0.44
N PHE A 216 -16.38 6.72 -0.49
CA PHE A 216 -16.04 7.57 -1.62
C PHE A 216 -14.52 7.74 -1.82
N GLY A 217 -13.76 8.02 -0.76
CA GLY A 217 -12.30 8.13 -0.84
C GLY A 217 -11.61 6.82 -1.23
N ASN A 218 -12.09 5.69 -0.71
CA ASN A 218 -11.62 4.36 -1.13
C ASN A 218 -11.89 4.08 -2.60
N ALA A 219 -13.04 4.53 -3.11
CA ALA A 219 -13.38 4.38 -4.53
C ALA A 219 -12.43 5.16 -5.44
N ILE A 220 -11.87 6.30 -5.01
CA ILE A 220 -10.83 7.01 -5.77
C ILE A 220 -9.58 6.13 -5.89
N ALA A 221 -9.11 5.56 -4.77
CA ALA A 221 -7.96 4.66 -4.76
C ALA A 221 -8.17 3.46 -5.70
N ALA A 222 -9.31 2.78 -5.56
CA ALA A 222 -9.65 1.63 -6.40
C ALA A 222 -9.79 2.02 -7.89
N THR A 223 -10.32 3.20 -8.20
CA THR A 223 -10.43 3.68 -9.60
C THR A 223 -9.06 3.94 -10.21
N MET A 224 -8.13 4.53 -9.47
CA MET A 224 -6.76 4.76 -9.97
C MET A 224 -6.03 3.43 -10.23
N ILE A 225 -6.23 2.44 -9.36
CA ILE A 225 -5.69 1.09 -9.56
C ILE A 225 -6.34 0.44 -10.81
N ASP A 226 -7.64 0.62 -11.01
CA ASP A 226 -8.31 0.10 -12.22
C ASP A 226 -7.82 0.78 -13.50
N ASN A 227 -7.50 2.07 -13.45
CA ASN A 227 -6.87 2.78 -14.57
C ASN A 227 -5.48 2.22 -14.87
N LEU A 228 -4.68 1.90 -13.84
CA LEU A 228 -3.41 1.20 -14.02
C LEU A 228 -3.61 -0.16 -14.70
N PHE A 229 -4.63 -0.93 -14.30
CA PHE A 229 -4.97 -2.20 -14.96
C PHE A 229 -5.37 -2.01 -16.43
N ASN A 230 -6.16 -0.98 -16.72
CA ASN A 230 -6.58 -0.67 -18.09
C ASN A 230 -5.37 -0.37 -18.97
N GLU A 231 -4.42 0.42 -18.49
CA GLU A 231 -3.19 0.71 -19.23
C GLU A 231 -2.28 -0.52 -19.36
N ALA A 232 -2.07 -1.25 -18.25
CA ALA A 232 -1.20 -2.42 -18.24
C ALA A 232 -1.69 -3.54 -19.17
N TRP A 233 -3.01 -3.72 -19.26
CA TRP A 233 -3.61 -4.85 -19.97
C TRP A 233 -4.40 -4.43 -21.22
N LYS A 234 -4.15 -3.23 -21.76
CA LYS A 234 -4.85 -2.69 -22.94
C LYS A 234 -4.67 -3.53 -24.20
N ASN A 235 -3.51 -4.16 -24.36
CA ASN A 235 -3.18 -4.95 -25.53
C ASN A 235 -3.70 -6.39 -25.37
N PRO A 236 -4.15 -7.06 -26.44
CA PRO A 236 -4.53 -8.46 -26.37
C PRO A 236 -3.41 -9.33 -25.79
N TRP A 237 -3.77 -10.32 -24.97
CA TRP A 237 -2.82 -11.28 -24.43
C TRP A 237 -2.35 -12.24 -25.53
N GLY A 238 -1.03 -12.38 -25.69
CA GLY A 238 -0.45 -13.43 -26.52
C GLY A 238 -0.55 -14.76 -25.81
N LYS A 239 -1.32 -15.72 -26.33
CA LYS A 239 -1.49 -17.06 -25.72
C LYS A 239 -0.16 -17.82 -25.50
N THR A 240 0.90 -17.40 -26.18
CA THR A 240 2.26 -17.96 -26.09
C THR A 240 3.16 -17.19 -25.11
N ASP A 241 2.69 -16.12 -24.50
CA ASP A 241 3.46 -15.33 -23.55
C ASP A 241 3.79 -16.18 -22.31
N LEU A 242 5.03 -16.04 -21.84
CA LEU A 242 5.56 -16.72 -20.67
C LEU A 242 5.90 -15.70 -19.58
N PRO A 243 5.71 -16.05 -18.30
CA PRO A 243 6.15 -15.21 -17.19
C PRO A 243 7.64 -14.90 -17.29
N LYS A 244 8.02 -13.68 -16.95
CA LYS A 244 9.41 -13.22 -16.92
C LYS A 244 9.75 -12.74 -15.53
N ALA A 245 10.86 -13.25 -14.99
CA ALA A 245 11.36 -12.80 -13.70
C ALA A 245 11.64 -11.30 -13.75
N HIS A 246 11.17 -10.60 -12.71
CA HIS A 246 11.51 -9.20 -12.50
C HIS A 246 12.98 -9.05 -12.16
N GLU A 247 13.61 -7.99 -12.67
CA GLU A 247 14.98 -7.66 -12.28
C GLU A 247 15.05 -7.36 -10.78
N LEU A 248 16.11 -7.86 -10.14
CA LEU A 248 16.42 -7.59 -8.74
C LEU A 248 17.79 -6.89 -8.67
N PRO A 249 17.85 -5.55 -8.84
CA PRO A 249 19.10 -4.80 -8.80
C PRO A 249 19.77 -4.85 -7.42
N ALA A 250 20.97 -4.28 -7.31
CA ALA A 250 21.60 -4.03 -6.02
C ALA A 250 20.67 -3.18 -5.12
N PRO A 251 20.65 -3.45 -3.80
CA PRO A 251 19.81 -2.68 -2.89
C PRO A 251 20.27 -1.22 -2.80
N LEU A 252 19.31 -0.31 -2.63
CA LEU A 252 19.54 1.10 -2.35
C LEU A 252 20.17 1.28 -0.97
N ASP A 253 19.77 0.46 0.01
CA ASP A 253 20.44 0.34 1.31
C ASP A 253 20.84 -1.14 1.54
N PRO A 254 22.14 -1.46 1.66
CA PRO A 254 22.59 -2.83 1.90
C PRO A 254 22.06 -3.43 3.22
N LEU A 255 21.55 -2.59 4.13
CA LEU A 255 20.91 -2.99 5.38
C LEU A 255 19.36 -2.95 5.28
N SER A 256 18.81 -3.07 4.07
CA SER A 256 17.38 -3.31 3.87
C SER A 256 16.90 -4.55 4.63
N TYR A 257 15.64 -4.57 5.02
CA TYR A 257 15.08 -5.67 5.81
C TYR A 257 14.67 -6.88 4.95
N GLU A 258 15.43 -7.19 3.90
CA GLU A 258 15.12 -8.27 2.95
C GLU A 258 15.12 -9.67 3.59
N ALA A 259 15.82 -9.85 4.71
CA ALA A 259 15.84 -11.07 5.52
C ALA A 259 15.08 -10.90 6.86
N GLY A 260 14.31 -9.83 7.00
CA GLY A 260 13.55 -9.52 8.20
C GLY A 260 12.52 -10.62 8.49
N ARG A 261 12.52 -11.11 9.74
CA ARG A 261 11.56 -12.11 10.24
C ARG A 261 11.35 -11.94 11.73
N PHE A 262 10.13 -12.25 12.20
CA PHE A 262 9.90 -12.44 13.63
C PHE A 262 10.43 -13.80 14.09
N ILE A 263 11.05 -13.82 15.27
CA ILE A 263 11.51 -15.04 15.92
C ILE A 263 10.52 -15.36 17.04
N ASP A 264 10.14 -16.64 17.14
CA ASP A 264 9.23 -17.08 18.20
C ASP A 264 9.88 -16.80 19.57
N PRO A 265 9.21 -16.07 20.48
CA PRO A 265 9.74 -15.80 21.81
C PRO A 265 10.08 -17.06 22.61
N LYS A 266 9.52 -18.24 22.26
CA LYS A 266 9.92 -19.53 22.83
C LYS A 266 11.39 -19.89 22.63
N ASN A 267 12.03 -19.30 21.63
CA ASN A 267 13.45 -19.54 21.34
C ASN A 267 14.37 -18.74 22.27
N ALA A 268 13.83 -17.84 23.10
CA ALA A 268 14.63 -17.13 24.09
C ALA A 268 14.94 -18.05 25.28
N ALA A 269 16.19 -18.04 25.73
CA ALA A 269 16.59 -18.62 26.99
C ALA A 269 16.29 -17.64 28.12
N ILE A 270 15.27 -17.94 28.94
CA ILE A 270 14.95 -17.19 30.15
C ILE A 270 16.05 -17.47 31.19
N LYS A 271 16.75 -16.42 31.63
CA LYS A 271 17.77 -16.52 32.69
C LYS A 271 17.15 -16.23 34.05
N SER A 272 16.37 -15.16 34.17
CA SER A 272 15.71 -14.75 35.42
C SER A 272 14.52 -13.81 35.16
N GLY A 273 13.46 -13.89 35.99
CA GLY A 273 12.40 -12.87 36.07
C GLY A 273 11.45 -12.71 34.88
N TRP A 274 11.72 -13.32 33.72
CA TRP A 274 10.83 -13.27 32.56
C TRP A 274 9.81 -14.41 32.55
N THR A 275 8.63 -14.11 32.05
CA THR A 275 7.55 -15.08 31.79
C THR A 275 7.20 -15.06 30.31
N LEU A 276 7.11 -16.25 29.71
CA LEU A 276 6.46 -16.42 28.41
C LEU A 276 4.98 -16.74 28.65
N GLY A 277 4.09 -15.83 28.24
CA GLY A 277 2.66 -16.01 28.43
C GLY A 277 1.85 -14.82 27.94
N VAL A 278 0.56 -14.79 28.24
CA VAL A 278 -0.29 -13.62 27.97
C VAL A 278 -0.33 -12.77 29.24
N PRO A 279 0.20 -11.53 29.22
CA PRO A 279 0.09 -10.61 30.34
C PRO A 279 -1.37 -10.38 30.76
N ASP A 280 -1.60 -10.03 32.01
CA ASP A 280 -2.87 -9.46 32.42
C ASP A 280 -2.98 -8.02 31.90
N TRP A 281 -3.30 -7.87 30.61
CA TRP A 281 -3.37 -6.58 29.95
C TRP A 281 -4.38 -5.61 30.56
N LYS A 282 -5.35 -6.11 31.34
CA LYS A 282 -6.37 -5.30 32.02
C LYS A 282 -5.79 -4.54 33.22
N SER A 283 -4.80 -5.10 33.91
CA SER A 283 -4.15 -4.45 35.05
C SER A 283 -3.03 -3.48 34.65
N LEU A 284 -2.54 -3.54 33.41
CA LEU A 284 -1.53 -2.63 32.90
C LEU A 284 -2.15 -1.27 32.50
N PRO A 285 -1.44 -0.13 32.64
CA PRO A 285 -1.91 1.16 32.14
C PRO A 285 -1.79 1.29 30.61
N GLY A 286 -2.36 2.36 30.04
CA GLY A 286 -2.21 2.71 28.61
C GLY A 286 -3.23 2.07 27.66
N GLY A 287 -3.23 2.53 26.42
CA GLY A 287 -4.02 1.94 25.33
C GLY A 287 -3.36 0.67 24.80
N LYS A 288 -4.17 -0.35 24.49
CA LYS A 288 -3.72 -1.60 23.89
C LYS A 288 -4.49 -1.86 22.61
N ARG A 289 -3.88 -2.59 21.69
CA ARG A 289 -4.58 -3.10 20.51
C ARG A 289 -5.06 -4.51 20.81
N ASP A 290 -6.36 -4.74 20.70
CA ASP A 290 -7.00 -6.02 21.05
C ASP A 290 -6.35 -7.24 20.38
N ARG A 291 -5.87 -7.07 19.14
CA ARG A 291 -5.14 -8.11 18.41
C ARG A 291 -3.91 -8.65 19.16
N PHE A 292 -3.23 -7.80 19.95
CA PHE A 292 -2.00 -8.18 20.65
C PHE A 292 -2.23 -8.58 22.11
N THR A 293 -3.42 -8.34 22.67
CA THR A 293 -3.71 -8.66 24.08
C THR A 293 -3.99 -10.14 24.34
N SER A 294 -4.07 -10.95 23.29
CA SER A 294 -4.28 -12.41 23.37
C SER A 294 -3.08 -13.23 22.91
N VAL A 295 -2.00 -12.58 22.45
CA VAL A 295 -0.81 -13.25 21.92
C VAL A 295 0.19 -13.48 23.06
N PRO A 296 0.78 -14.69 23.20
CA PRO A 296 1.88 -14.91 24.12
C PRO A 296 3.08 -14.03 23.78
N VAL A 297 3.61 -13.34 24.79
CA VAL A 297 4.81 -12.51 24.71
C VAL A 297 5.75 -12.87 25.85
N LEU A 298 7.02 -12.48 25.71
CA LEU A 298 7.92 -12.40 26.86
C LEU A 298 7.64 -11.10 27.60
N TYR A 299 7.39 -11.19 28.91
CA TYR A 299 7.22 -10.02 29.78
C TYR A 299 7.89 -10.24 31.14
N ALA A 300 8.33 -9.14 31.78
CA ALA A 300 8.89 -9.12 33.12
C ALA A 300 8.42 -7.85 33.86
N SER A 301 8.28 -7.94 35.18
CA SER A 301 7.91 -6.83 36.07
C SER A 301 9.02 -6.41 37.02
N GLU A 302 10.13 -7.14 37.04
CA GLU A 302 11.25 -6.94 37.96
C GLU A 302 12.44 -6.33 37.22
N ALA A 303 13.04 -5.30 37.82
CA ALA A 303 14.28 -4.73 37.31
C ALA A 303 15.41 -5.76 37.40
N GLY A 304 16.20 -5.90 36.32
CA GLY A 304 17.29 -6.88 36.24
C GLY A 304 16.88 -8.27 35.74
N ALA A 305 15.61 -8.48 35.35
CA ALA A 305 15.19 -9.69 34.67
C ALA A 305 15.93 -9.86 33.33
N GLU A 306 16.38 -11.07 33.02
CA GLU A 306 17.25 -11.35 31.88
C GLU A 306 16.72 -12.48 30.98
N ILE A 307 16.81 -12.26 29.67
CA ILE A 307 16.70 -13.28 28.62
C ILE A 307 17.89 -13.19 27.67
N THR A 308 18.18 -14.29 26.98
CA THR A 308 19.07 -14.30 25.82
C THR A 308 18.31 -14.85 24.62
N LEU A 309 18.41 -14.19 23.47
CA LEU A 309 17.86 -14.67 22.21
C LEU A 309 18.95 -14.63 21.15
N GLU A 310 19.32 -15.80 20.63
CA GLU A 310 20.25 -15.90 19.51
C GLU A 310 19.49 -15.71 18.19
N PHE A 311 20.05 -14.89 17.30
CA PHE A 311 19.49 -14.67 15.97
C PHE A 311 20.58 -14.32 14.94
N GLU A 312 20.23 -14.53 13.67
CA GLU A 312 21.01 -14.12 12.51
C GLU A 312 20.24 -13.06 11.73
N GLY A 313 20.92 -11.96 11.37
CA GLY A 313 20.37 -10.84 10.61
C GLY A 313 21.45 -9.88 10.12
#